data_AF-A0A545SYH1-F1
#
_entry.id   AF-A0A545SYH1-F1
#
_cell.length_a   1.000
_cell.length_b   1.000
_cell.length_c   1.000
_cell.angle_alpha   90.00
_cell.angle_beta   90.00
_cell.angle_gamma   90.00
#
_symmetry.space_group_name_H-M   'P 1'
#
loop_
_entity.id
_entity.type
_entity.pdbx_description
1 polymer ?
#
loop_
_entity_poly.entity_id
_entity_poly.type
_entity_poly.pdbx_seq_one_letter_code
_entity_poly.pdbx_strand_id
1 'polypeptide(L)'
;MSSPSSQLSDLTALILDRAMAELSNTSARIAGLEKQITDLRERLGALPGYDVESGQNPALSSGHFDHWQKQAQAQVKQLNVQLAQALADHEERLAETRQAFGRNSAINAIQAKMAQEQRNMVQRRVEHQ
;
A
#
# COMPACT_ATOMS: atom_id res chain seq x y z
N MET A 1 6.26 -35.57 13.41
CA MET A 1 4.98 -35.03 12.92
C MET A 1 4.84 -33.62 13.48
N SER A 2 4.68 -32.60 12.63
CA SER A 2 4.43 -31.22 13.06
C SER A 2 3.11 -31.15 13.83
N SER A 3 3.08 -30.45 14.97
CA SER A 3 1.85 -30.29 15.74
C SER A 3 0.83 -29.47 14.94
N PRO A 4 -0.49 -29.71 15.11
CA PRO A 4 -1.53 -28.89 14.47
C PRO A 4 -1.39 -27.40 14.78
N SER A 5 -0.91 -27.06 15.98
CA SER A 5 -0.62 -25.68 16.37
C SER A 5 0.53 -25.05 15.60
N SER A 6 1.57 -25.83 15.23
CA SER A 6 2.68 -25.37 14.39
C SER A 6 2.18 -25.03 12.99
N GLN A 7 1.40 -25.93 12.39
CA GLN A 7 0.85 -25.75 11.04
C GLN A 7 -0.07 -24.51 10.95
N LEU A 8 -0.85 -24.23 12.01
CA LEU A 8 -1.67 -23.02 12.07
C LEU A 8 -0.84 -21.74 12.20
N SER A 9 0.28 -21.77 12.93
CA SER A 9 1.19 -20.62 13.01
C SER A 9 1.84 -20.35 11.67
N ASP A 10 2.37 -21.38 11.00
CA ASP A 10 2.96 -21.25 9.67
C ASP A 10 1.95 -20.68 8.65
N LEU A 11 0.70 -21.15 8.69
CA LEU A 11 -0.37 -20.64 7.83
C LEU A 11 -0.69 -19.17 8.11
N THR A 12 -0.80 -18.78 9.38
CA THR A 12 -1.10 -17.39 9.75
C THR A 12 0.06 -16.43 9.49
N ALA A 13 1.30 -16.93 9.53
CA ALA A 13 2.48 -16.21 9.06
C ALA A 13 2.41 -15.95 7.56
N LEU A 14 2.15 -16.98 6.74
CA LEU A 14 2.01 -16.82 5.29
C LEU A 14 0.87 -15.87 4.90
N ILE A 15 -0.26 -15.91 5.62
CA ILE A 15 -1.37 -14.98 5.40
C ILE A 15 -0.96 -13.54 5.71
N LEU A 16 -0.22 -13.33 6.80
CA LEU A 16 0.28 -12.00 7.17
C LEU A 16 1.27 -11.47 6.14
N ASP A 17 2.24 -12.29 5.71
CA ASP A 17 3.24 -11.91 4.71
C ASP A 17 2.58 -11.50 3.40
N ARG A 18 1.59 -12.28 2.95
CA ARG A 18 0.79 -11.94 1.77
C ARG A 18 0.06 -10.62 1.95
N ALA A 19 -0.64 -10.41 3.07
CA ALA A 19 -1.38 -9.17 3.32
C ALA A 19 -0.45 -7.94 3.34
N MET A 20 0.73 -8.07 3.96
CA MET A 20 1.75 -7.02 3.96
C MET A 20 2.28 -6.73 2.55
N ALA A 21 2.50 -7.75 1.72
CA ALA A 21 2.91 -7.56 0.34
C ALA A 21 1.84 -6.84 -0.50
N GLU A 22 0.56 -7.21 -0.34
CA GLU A 22 -0.56 -6.54 -1.00
C GLU A 22 -0.70 -5.07 -0.53
N LEU A 23 -0.52 -4.79 0.76
CA LEU A 23 -0.50 -3.44 1.31
C LEU A 23 0.65 -2.60 0.73
N SER A 24 1.85 -3.18 0.63
CA SER A 24 3.00 -2.53 0.01
C SER A 24 2.75 -2.19 -1.46
N ASN A 25 2.12 -3.10 -2.21
CA ASN A 25 1.80 -2.89 -3.61
C ASN A 25 0.79 -1.76 -3.81
N THR A 26 -0.25 -1.67 -2.97
CA THR A 26 -1.21 -0.56 -3.02
C THR A 26 -0.57 0.78 -2.67
N SER A 27 0.32 0.82 -1.68
CA SER A 27 1.08 2.01 -1.33
C SER A 27 1.98 2.49 -2.49
N ALA A 28 2.70 1.57 -3.15
CA ALA A 28 3.51 1.90 -4.32
C ALA A 28 2.67 2.43 -5.48
N ARG A 29 1.47 1.88 -5.70
CA ARG A 29 0.52 2.36 -6.71
C ARG A 29 0.05 3.78 -6.43
N ILE A 30 -0.28 4.11 -5.17
CA ILE A 30 -0.65 5.46 -4.75
C ILE A 30 0.49 6.44 -5.06
N ALA A 31 1.70 6.15 -4.59
CA ALA A 31 2.86 7.01 -4.81
C ALA A 31 3.14 7.23 -6.32
N GLY A 32 2.97 6.18 -7.14
CA GLY A 32 3.10 6.28 -8.59
C GLY A 32 2.07 7.23 -9.23
N LEU A 33 0.80 7.17 -8.78
CA LEU A 33 -0.27 8.06 -9.26
C LEU A 33 -0.06 9.50 -8.82
N GLU A 34 0.33 9.73 -7.55
CA GLU A 34 0.63 11.05 -7.02
C GLU A 34 1.78 11.72 -7.78
N LYS A 35 2.82 10.95 -8.10
CA LYS A 35 3.93 11.44 -8.94
C LYS A 35 3.44 11.83 -10.32
N GLN A 36 2.67 10.98 -11.00
CA GLN A 36 2.14 11.29 -12.34
C GLN A 36 1.27 12.55 -12.34
N ILE A 37 0.43 12.73 -11.31
CA ILE A 37 -0.40 13.93 -11.15
C ILE A 37 0.47 15.17 -10.95
N THR A 38 1.50 15.07 -10.12
CA THR A 38 2.44 16.18 -9.85
C THR A 38 3.19 16.56 -11.13
N ASP A 39 3.79 15.59 -11.82
CA ASP A 39 4.51 15.82 -13.08
C ASP A 39 3.61 16.48 -14.15
N LEU A 40 2.33 16.06 -14.25
CA LEU A 40 1.37 16.67 -15.18
C LEU A 40 0.97 18.08 -14.77
N ARG A 41 0.81 18.35 -13.47
CA ARG A 41 0.48 19.68 -12.95
C ARG A 41 1.64 20.65 -13.13
N GLU A 42 2.87 20.21 -12.92
CA GLU A 42 4.07 21.00 -13.20
C GLU A 42 4.16 21.36 -14.68
N ARG A 43 3.93 20.38 -15.57
CA ARG A 43 3.88 20.64 -17.01
C ARG A 43 2.77 21.62 -17.39
N LEU A 44 1.58 21.53 -16.77
CA LEU A 44 0.47 22.46 -16.98
C LEU A 44 0.78 23.88 -16.48
N GLY A 45 1.57 24.00 -15.41
CA GLY A 45 1.99 25.29 -14.84
C GLY A 45 3.14 25.94 -15.61
N ALA A 46 3.99 25.15 -16.26
CA ALA A 46 5.02 25.64 -17.15
C ALA A 46 4.38 26.10 -18.47
N LEU A 47 4.37 27.40 -18.75
CA LEU A 47 3.96 27.94 -20.06
C LEU A 47 4.93 27.42 -21.15
N PRO A 48 4.53 26.46 -21.99
CA PRO A 48 5.42 25.90 -23.01
C PRO A 48 5.65 26.96 -24.08
N GLY A 49 6.91 27.29 -24.36
CA GLY A 49 7.26 28.27 -25.40
C GLY A 49 7.07 29.73 -25.02
N TYR A 50 6.98 30.07 -23.72
CA TYR A 50 7.09 31.46 -23.29
C TYR A 50 8.55 31.92 -23.43
N ASP A 51 8.80 32.72 -24.46
CA ASP A 51 10.06 33.43 -24.60
C ASP A 51 9.98 34.73 -23.79
N VAL A 52 10.85 34.83 -22.77
CA VAL A 52 10.91 35.96 -21.86
C VAL A 52 11.40 37.23 -22.56
N GLU A 53 12.18 37.09 -23.65
CA GLU A 53 12.75 38.23 -24.37
C GLU A 53 11.75 38.85 -25.36
N SER A 54 10.94 38.04 -26.03
CA SER A 54 9.92 38.54 -26.96
C SER A 54 8.53 38.74 -26.33
N GLY A 55 8.29 38.15 -25.15
CA GLY A 55 6.97 38.16 -24.49
C GLY A 55 5.88 37.43 -25.28
N GLN A 56 6.24 36.76 -26.38
CA GLN A 56 5.33 36.02 -27.24
C GLN A 56 5.43 34.53 -26.93
N ASN A 57 4.28 33.86 -26.98
CA ASN A 57 4.22 32.41 -26.96
C ASN A 57 3.55 31.93 -28.26
N PRO A 58 4.33 31.52 -29.27
CA PRO A 58 3.80 31.12 -30.58
C PRO A 58 2.84 29.92 -30.49
N ALA A 59 2.90 29.11 -29.42
CA ALA A 59 1.96 28.02 -29.19
C ALA A 59 0.55 28.54 -28.79
N LEU A 60 0.47 29.66 -28.06
CA LEU A 60 -0.80 30.31 -27.71
C LEU A 60 -1.55 30.84 -28.94
N SER A 61 -0.81 31.38 -29.92
CA SER A 61 -1.38 31.97 -31.14
C SER A 61 -2.01 30.95 -32.09
N SER A 62 -1.68 29.66 -31.94
CA SER A 62 -2.10 28.58 -32.84
C SER A 62 -3.33 27.78 -32.37
N GLY A 63 -3.84 28.02 -31.14
CA GLY A 63 -4.94 27.25 -30.54
C GLY A 63 -4.60 25.81 -30.13
N HIS A 64 -3.43 25.28 -30.52
CA HIS A 64 -2.95 23.97 -30.10
C HIS A 64 -2.68 23.87 -28.59
N PHE A 65 -2.28 24.99 -27.97
CA PHE A 65 -2.06 25.05 -26.53
C PHE A 65 -3.36 24.80 -25.73
N ASP A 66 -4.47 25.41 -26.13
CA ASP A 66 -5.77 25.22 -25.47
C ASP A 66 -6.25 23.76 -25.56
N HIS A 67 -6.02 23.12 -26.71
CA HIS A 67 -6.36 21.71 -26.89
C HIS A 67 -5.52 20.80 -25.99
N TRP A 68 -4.21 21.01 -25.98
CA TRP A 68 -3.28 20.29 -25.10
C TRP A 68 -3.64 20.51 -23.63
N GLN A 69 -3.94 21.75 -23.22
CA GLN A 69 -4.29 22.08 -21.84
C GLN A 69 -5.58 21.36 -21.41
N LYS A 70 -6.61 21.36 -22.26
CA LYS A 70 -7.86 20.62 -22.01
C LYS A 70 -7.61 19.11 -21.89
N GLN A 71 -6.77 18.56 -22.76
CA GLN A 71 -6.40 17.14 -22.71
C GLN A 71 -5.65 16.79 -21.42
N ALA A 72 -4.65 17.60 -21.04
CA ALA A 72 -3.89 17.41 -19.80
C ALA A 72 -4.79 17.56 -18.56
N GLN A 73 -5.72 18.51 -18.53
CA GLN A 73 -6.71 18.64 -17.46
C GLN A 73 -7.64 17.42 -17.37
N ALA A 74 -8.11 16.90 -18.51
CA ALA A 74 -8.91 15.68 -18.54
C ALA A 74 -8.14 14.48 -18.00
N GLN A 75 -6.86 14.36 -18.36
CA GLN A 75 -5.97 13.32 -17.85
C GLN A 75 -5.75 13.44 -16.34
N VAL A 76 -5.53 14.64 -15.81
CA VAL A 76 -5.41 14.88 -14.35
C VAL A 76 -6.70 14.47 -13.63
N LYS A 77 -7.88 14.78 -14.19
CA LYS A 77 -9.16 14.33 -13.62
C LYS A 77 -9.25 12.80 -13.57
N GLN A 78 -8.87 12.12 -14.64
CA GLN A 78 -8.85 10.66 -14.69
C GLN A 78 -7.87 10.06 -13.67
N LEU A 79 -6.67 10.62 -13.56
CA LEU A 79 -5.67 10.18 -12.56
C LEU A 79 -6.16 10.40 -11.12
N ASN A 80 -6.87 11.49 -10.84
CA ASN A 80 -7.45 11.71 -9.50
C ASN A 80 -8.54 10.67 -9.17
N VAL A 81 -9.35 10.24 -10.14
CA VAL A 81 -10.33 9.17 -9.92
C VAL A 81 -9.60 7.85 -9.61
N GLN A 82 -8.54 7.54 -10.36
CA GLN A 82 -7.72 6.35 -10.10
C GLN A 82 -7.01 6.41 -8.74
N LEU A 83 -6.56 7.60 -8.32
CA LEU A 83 -5.96 7.82 -7.00
C LEU A 83 -6.99 7.59 -5.89
N ALA A 84 -8.20 8.12 -6.03
CA ALA A 84 -9.27 7.91 -5.06
C ALA A 84 -9.64 6.42 -4.93
N GLN A 85 -9.70 5.68 -6.05
CA GLN A 85 -9.89 4.24 -6.04
C GLN A 85 -8.72 3.51 -5.36
N ALA A 86 -7.48 3.87 -5.68
CA ALA A 86 -6.30 3.25 -5.08
C ALA A 86 -6.22 3.51 -3.56
N LEU A 87 -6.66 4.68 -3.09
CA LEU A 87 -6.76 5.01 -1.66
C LEU A 87 -7.82 4.16 -0.96
N ALA A 88 -8.98 3.96 -1.58
CA ALA A 88 -10.01 3.07 -1.05
C ALA A 88 -9.52 1.62 -0.97
N ASP A 89 -8.89 1.12 -2.05
CA ASP A 89 -8.27 -0.21 -2.08
C ASP A 89 -7.21 -0.34 -0.97
N HIS A 90 -6.39 0.70 -0.75
CA HIS A 90 -5.36 0.69 0.28
C HIS A 90 -5.93 0.62 1.69
N GLU A 91 -7.02 1.35 1.97
CA GLU A 91 -7.70 1.28 3.26
C GLU A 91 -8.25 -0.12 3.55
N GLU A 92 -8.83 -0.77 2.53
CA GLU A 92 -9.28 -2.16 2.62
C GLU A 92 -8.11 -3.11 2.94
N ARG A 93 -6.99 -3.01 2.21
CA ARG A 93 -5.78 -3.83 2.47
C ARG A 93 -5.18 -3.57 3.85
N LEU A 94 -5.29 -2.34 4.34
CA LEU A 94 -4.81 -1.99 5.67
C LEU A 94 -5.66 -2.69 6.74
N ALA A 95 -6.99 -2.71 6.57
CA ALA A 95 -7.89 -3.46 7.45
C ALA A 95 -7.60 -4.97 7.43
N GLU A 96 -7.43 -5.56 6.24
CA GLU A 96 -7.07 -6.98 6.08
C GLU A 96 -5.74 -7.32 6.77
N THR A 97 -4.72 -6.47 6.59
CA THR A 97 -3.41 -6.65 7.21
C THR A 97 -3.49 -6.59 8.74
N ARG A 98 -4.28 -5.66 9.29
CA ARG A 98 -4.53 -5.58 10.74
C ARG A 98 -5.19 -6.85 11.28
N GLN A 99 -6.17 -7.40 10.56
CA GLN A 99 -6.81 -8.65 10.95
C GLN A 99 -5.84 -9.84 10.89
N ALA A 100 -5.04 -9.95 9.82
CA ALA A 100 -4.03 -10.99 9.66
C ALA A 100 -2.99 -10.93 10.80
N PHE A 101 -2.53 -9.72 11.14
CA PHE A 101 -1.60 -9.50 12.25
C PHE A 101 -2.20 -9.94 13.59
N GLY A 102 -3.45 -9.55 13.86
CA GLY A 102 -4.16 -9.96 15.07
C GLY A 102 -4.29 -11.48 15.19
N ARG A 103 -4.60 -12.17 14.08
CA ARG A 103 -4.69 -13.64 14.03
C ARG A 103 -3.34 -14.30 14.32
N ASN A 104 -2.28 -13.84 13.67
CA ASN A 104 -0.92 -14.35 13.87
C ASN A 104 -0.46 -14.16 15.33
N SER A 105 -0.66 -12.96 15.89
CA SER A 105 -0.35 -12.66 17.29
C SER A 105 -1.11 -13.56 18.27
N ALA A 106 -2.40 -13.81 18.03
CA ALA A 106 -3.20 -14.70 18.86
C ALA A 106 -2.70 -16.15 18.84
N ILE A 107 -2.34 -16.68 17.66
CA ILE A 107 -1.80 -18.04 17.54
C ILE A 107 -0.44 -18.15 18.25
N ASN A 108 0.44 -17.16 18.11
CA ASN A 108 1.73 -17.14 18.80
C ASN A 108 1.56 -17.10 20.33
N ALA A 109 0.59 -16.34 20.83
CA ALA A 109 0.27 -16.31 22.26
C ALA A 109 -0.23 -17.68 22.78
N ILE A 110 -1.08 -18.37 22.00
CA ILE A 110 -1.54 -19.73 22.32
C ILE A 110 -0.36 -20.71 22.36
N GLN A 111 0.53 -20.66 21.36
CA GLN A 111 1.72 -21.52 21.33
C GLN A 111 2.65 -21.26 22.52
N ALA A 112 2.89 -19.99 22.87
CA ALA A 112 3.70 -19.62 24.02
C ALA A 112 3.11 -20.17 25.32
N LYS A 113 1.79 -20.07 25.48
CA LYS A 113 1.07 -20.63 26.64
C LYS A 113 1.21 -22.15 26.70
N MET A 114 0.99 -22.87 25.60
CA MET A 114 1.16 -24.33 25.54
C MET A 114 2.58 -24.75 25.91
N ALA A 115 3.59 -24.05 25.38
CA ALA A 115 5.00 -24.32 25.69
C ALA A 115 5.32 -24.04 27.17
N GLN A 116 4.68 -23.06 27.79
CA GLN A 116 4.83 -22.78 29.22
C GLN A 116 4.14 -23.84 30.09
N GLU A 117 2.92 -24.25 29.76
CA GLU A 117 2.22 -25.33 30.45
C GLU A 117 2.99 -26.65 30.39
N GLN A 118 3.58 -26.97 29.23
CA GLN A 118 4.38 -28.18 29.09
C GLN A 118 5.67 -28.13 29.92
N ARG A 119 6.33 -26.98 30.00
CA ARG A 119 7.49 -26.77 30.90
C ARG A 119 7.09 -26.94 32.37
N ASN A 120 5.97 -26.34 32.79
CA ASN A 120 5.47 -26.46 34.16
C ASN A 120 5.13 -27.91 34.54
N MET A 121 4.55 -28.69 33.61
CA MET A 121 4.27 -30.11 33.85
C MET A 121 5.54 -30.93 34.04
N VAL A 122 6.59 -30.66 33.26
CA VAL A 122 7.89 -31.34 33.40
C VAL A 122 8.53 -30.99 34.74
N GLN A 123 8.53 -29.72 35.14
CA GLN A 123 9.06 -29.29 36.44
C GLN A 123 8.35 -29.97 37.61
N ARG A 124 7.00 -30.00 37.61
CA ARG A 124 6.23 -30.70 38.66
C ARG A 124 6.55 -32.19 38.74
N ARG A 125 6.82 -32.85 37.61
CA ARG A 125 7.21 -34.27 37.62
C ARG A 125 8.58 -34.50 38.25
N VAL A 126 9.51 -33.56 38.09
CA VAL A 126 10.84 -33.62 38.69
C VAL A 126 10.79 -33.32 40.20
N GLU A 127 9.94 -32.40 40.64
CA GLU A 127 9.76 -32.04 42.06
C GLU A 127 9.06 -33.14 42.90
N HIS A 128 8.37 -34.07 42.25
CA HIS A 128 7.66 -35.19 42.90
C HIS A 128 8.40 -36.55 42.78
N GLN A 129 9.65 -36.55 42.30
CA GLN A 129 10.56 -37.70 42.31
C GLN A 129 11.62 -37.54 43.40
#